data_AF-A0A5E4Q153-F1
#
_entry.id   AF-A0A5E4Q153-F1
#
_cell.length_a   1.000
_cell.length_b   1.000
_cell.length_c   1.000
_cell.angle_alpha   90.00
_cell.angle_beta   90.00
_cell.angle_gamma   90.00
#
_symmetry.space_group_name_H-M   'P 1'
#
loop_
_entity.id
_entity.type
_entity.pdbx_description
1 polymer ?
#
loop_
_entity_poly.entity_id
_entity_poly.type
_entity_poly.pdbx_seq_one_letter_code
_entity_poly.pdbx_strand_id
1 'polypeptide(L)'
;MQDVLISAYRMFRMFVGLLKDISPENIYEVCDNFFNPFISSKEVKNELSNVIQGINYLPLEKNSFFKVICFIDLLEINYPDFKCVSFIYNDQLIWNGLCKDDMLTLYQYLVQNLLPKEVEKEIQGGAVTAAQRHGRFISPQDGIRCEEDLQKLPKVFLMREDDEEKKQYYLVIYRTLSATVCFTVYVDTTLDISTFKSLDAFIGPHLSTIASSISEQCTIHALQTAQITNADHNHL
;
A
#
# COMPACT_ATOMS: atom_id res chain seq x y z
N MET A 1 -12.96 21.87 -0.49
CA MET A 1 -11.92 22.29 -1.45
C MET A 1 -10.56 22.40 -0.77
N GLN A 2 -10.45 23.06 0.39
CA GLN A 2 -9.21 23.15 1.16
C GLN A 2 -8.59 21.79 1.50
N ASP A 3 -9.38 20.81 1.93
CA ASP A 3 -8.86 19.47 2.30
C ASP A 3 -8.29 18.69 1.11
N VAL A 4 -8.81 18.94 -0.09
CA VAL A 4 -8.28 18.33 -1.33
C VAL A 4 -6.89 18.87 -1.64
N LEU A 5 -6.69 20.18 -1.48
CA LEU A 5 -5.40 20.84 -1.67
C LEU A 5 -4.40 20.42 -0.59
N ILE A 6 -4.84 20.28 0.66
CA ILE A 6 -4.00 19.78 1.75
C ILE A 6 -3.56 18.34 1.46
N SER A 7 -4.48 17.46 1.06
CA SER A 7 -4.17 16.08 0.66
C SER A 7 -3.22 16.04 -0.55
N ALA A 8 -3.46 16.87 -1.57
CA ALA A 8 -2.57 16.99 -2.74
C ALA A 8 -1.15 17.39 -2.32
N TYR A 9 -1.02 18.39 -1.45
CA TYR A 9 0.28 18.85 -0.97
C TYR A 9 0.98 17.83 -0.05
N ARG A 10 0.22 17.05 0.74
CA ARG A 10 0.78 15.93 1.51
C ARG A 10 1.33 14.84 0.58
N MET A 11 0.59 14.51 -0.47
CA MET A 11 1.04 13.57 -1.50
C MET A 11 2.29 14.07 -2.23
N PHE A 12 2.29 15.36 -2.62
CA PHE A 12 3.44 16.02 -3.21
C PHE A 12 4.67 15.91 -2.30
N ARG A 13 4.51 16.25 -1.01
CA ARG A 13 5.60 16.15 -0.04
C ARG A 13 6.11 14.72 0.13
N MET A 14 5.25 13.72 0.01
CA MET A 14 5.66 12.32 0.09
C MET A 14 6.49 11.90 -1.14
N PHE A 15 6.11 12.24 -2.37
CA PHE A 15 6.80 11.74 -3.56
C PHE A 15 7.89 12.66 -4.11
N VAL A 16 7.77 13.97 -3.90
CA VAL A 16 8.70 14.98 -4.43
C VAL A 16 9.60 15.55 -3.33
N GLY A 17 9.09 15.67 -2.11
CA GLY A 17 9.80 16.30 -0.99
C GLY A 17 9.33 17.74 -0.74
N LEU A 18 10.16 18.54 -0.07
CA LEU A 18 9.80 19.92 0.26
C LEU A 18 10.01 20.82 -0.96
N LEU A 19 9.07 21.74 -1.21
CA LEU A 19 9.17 22.73 -2.30
C LEU A 19 10.47 23.55 -2.23
N LYS A 20 11.00 23.77 -1.03
CA LYS A 20 12.25 24.51 -0.80
C LYS A 20 13.50 23.81 -1.36
N ASP A 21 13.44 22.49 -1.53
CA ASP A 21 14.56 21.67 -1.99
C ASP A 21 14.58 21.54 -3.53
N ILE A 22 13.56 22.07 -4.20
CA ILE A 22 13.43 22.06 -5.67
C ILE A 22 14.13 23.30 -6.24
N SER A 23 14.90 23.11 -7.32
CA SER A 23 15.51 24.23 -8.03
C SER A 23 14.42 25.21 -8.50
N PRO A 24 14.59 26.52 -8.28
CA PRO A 24 13.60 27.54 -8.67
C PRO A 24 13.32 27.54 -10.18
N GLU A 25 14.25 27.05 -10.99
CA GLU A 25 14.10 26.94 -12.45
C GLU A 25 13.11 25.83 -12.85
N ASN A 26 13.03 24.76 -12.07
CA ASN A 26 12.21 23.58 -12.38
C ASN A 26 10.91 23.54 -11.56
N ILE A 27 10.69 24.48 -10.64
CA ILE A 27 9.57 24.42 -9.69
C ILE A 27 8.22 24.42 -10.40
N TYR A 28 8.07 25.23 -11.45
CA TYR A 28 6.83 25.31 -12.22
C TYR A 28 6.56 24.00 -12.95
N GLU A 29 7.56 23.45 -13.64
CA GLU A 29 7.42 22.18 -14.36
C GLU A 29 7.10 21.02 -13.42
N VAL A 30 7.79 20.91 -12.27
CA VAL A 30 7.53 19.86 -11.27
C VAL A 30 6.14 20.00 -10.66
N CYS A 31 5.70 21.23 -10.36
CA CYS A 31 4.35 21.47 -9.85
C CYS A 31 3.30 21.13 -10.91
N ASP A 32 3.50 21.54 -12.15
CA ASP A 32 2.55 21.31 -13.24
C ASP A 32 2.40 19.80 -13.52
N ASN A 33 3.53 19.09 -13.60
CA ASN A 33 3.57 17.64 -13.82
C ASN A 33 2.96 16.83 -12.67
N PHE A 34 2.96 17.35 -11.44
CA PHE A 34 2.34 16.66 -10.31
C PHE A 34 0.88 17.05 -10.11
N PHE A 35 0.59 18.35 -10.00
CA PHE A 35 -0.73 18.85 -9.62
C PHE A 35 -1.74 18.77 -10.76
N ASN A 36 -1.37 18.98 -12.02
CA ASN A 36 -2.34 18.88 -13.12
C ASN A 36 -2.90 17.46 -13.24
N PRO A 37 -2.08 16.40 -13.35
CA PRO A 37 -2.63 15.04 -13.38
C PRO A 37 -3.39 14.68 -12.12
N PHE A 38 -2.93 15.11 -10.94
CA PHE A 38 -3.60 14.82 -9.67
C PHE A 38 -4.98 15.47 -9.56
N ILE A 39 -5.12 16.73 -9.98
CA ILE A 39 -6.39 17.45 -9.95
C ILE A 39 -7.33 16.92 -11.05
N SER A 40 -6.81 16.66 -12.24
CA SER A 40 -7.58 16.10 -13.36
C SER A 40 -8.06 14.67 -13.08
N SER A 41 -7.23 13.81 -12.48
CA SER A 41 -7.65 12.45 -12.11
C SER A 41 -8.70 12.44 -11.00
N LYS A 42 -8.75 13.51 -10.19
CA LYS A 42 -9.65 13.66 -9.05
C LYS A 42 -10.90 14.46 -9.42
N GLU A 43 -11.15 14.68 -10.72
CA GLU A 43 -12.28 15.42 -11.27
C GLU A 43 -13.55 15.25 -10.43
N VAL A 44 -13.87 16.34 -9.73
CA VAL A 44 -15.13 16.79 -9.10
C VAL A 44 -16.29 15.77 -9.04
N LYS A 45 -16.05 14.55 -8.55
CA LYS A 45 -17.12 13.77 -7.95
C LYS A 45 -17.36 14.39 -6.57
N ASN A 46 -18.32 15.31 -6.53
CA ASN A 46 -19.00 15.79 -5.34
C ASN A 46 -19.69 14.63 -4.61
N GLU A 47 -18.92 13.68 -4.10
CA GLU A 47 -19.40 12.67 -3.18
C GLU A 47 -18.82 13.03 -1.81
N LEU A 48 -19.70 13.19 -0.82
CA LEU A 48 -19.34 13.26 0.59
C LEU A 48 -18.33 12.16 1.01
N SER A 49 -18.24 11.06 0.26
CA SER A 49 -17.22 10.01 0.40
C SER A 49 -15.78 10.52 0.29
N ASN A 50 -15.50 11.55 -0.52
CA ASN A 50 -14.16 12.17 -0.60
C ASN A 50 -13.79 12.99 0.65
N VAL A 51 -14.80 13.35 1.47
CA VAL A 51 -14.64 14.11 2.73
C VAL A 51 -14.40 13.16 3.91
N ILE A 52 -14.85 11.90 3.83
CA ILE A 52 -14.53 10.88 4.82
C ILE A 52 -13.14 10.30 4.51
N GLN A 53 -12.10 11.11 4.77
CA GLN A 53 -10.69 10.73 4.65
C GLN A 53 -10.23 9.83 5.80
N GLY A 54 -11.04 8.81 6.11
CA GLY A 54 -10.77 7.85 7.17
C GLY A 54 -9.86 6.72 6.70
N ILE A 55 -9.15 6.14 7.66
CA ILE A 55 -8.46 4.87 7.49
C ILE A 55 -9.48 3.79 7.86
N ASN A 56 -9.76 2.87 6.94
CA ASN A 56 -10.61 1.73 7.24
C ASN A 56 -9.72 0.62 7.77
N TYR A 57 -9.94 0.22 9.02
CA TYR A 57 -9.22 -0.92 9.60
C TYR A 57 -10.00 -2.20 9.39
N LEU A 58 -9.30 -3.29 9.09
CA LEU A 58 -9.89 -4.63 9.09
C LEU A 58 -9.87 -5.17 10.53
N PRO A 59 -11.03 -5.39 11.17
CA PRO A 59 -11.05 -6.03 12.48
C PRO A 59 -10.63 -7.50 12.33
N LEU A 60 -9.43 -7.81 12.83
CA LEU A 60 -8.93 -9.19 12.89
C LEU A 60 -9.02 -9.74 14.30
N GLU A 61 -9.28 -11.05 14.39
CA GLU A 61 -9.11 -11.77 15.64
C GLU A 61 -7.63 -11.89 16.04
N LYS A 62 -7.39 -12.03 17.35
CA LYS A 62 -6.04 -11.96 17.95
C LYS A 62 -5.04 -12.88 17.26
N ASN A 63 -5.44 -14.11 16.94
CA ASN A 63 -4.57 -15.09 16.30
C ASN A 63 -4.15 -14.67 14.88
N SER A 64 -5.06 -14.11 14.09
CA SER A 64 -4.73 -13.64 12.74
C SER A 64 -3.90 -12.39 12.74
N PHE A 65 -4.20 -11.45 13.64
CA PHE A 65 -3.35 -10.29 13.82
C PHE A 65 -1.93 -10.71 14.24
N PHE A 66 -1.81 -11.65 15.19
CA PHE A 66 -0.51 -12.18 15.61
C PHE A 66 0.26 -12.84 14.47
N LYS A 67 -0.40 -13.61 13.59
CA LYS A 67 0.24 -14.17 12.38
C LYS A 67 0.82 -13.08 11.48
N VAL A 68 0.11 -11.97 11.31
CA VAL A 68 0.60 -10.82 10.53
C VAL A 68 1.84 -10.21 11.17
N ILE A 69 1.83 -10.00 12.50
CA ILE A 69 3.00 -9.50 13.22
C ILE A 69 4.19 -10.45 13.09
N CYS A 70 4.02 -11.75 13.35
CA CYS A 70 5.11 -12.72 13.21
C CYS A 70 5.68 -12.77 11.79
N PHE A 71 4.84 -12.60 10.78
CA PHE A 71 5.31 -12.52 9.39
C PHE A 71 6.16 -11.27 9.15
N ILE A 72 5.73 -10.11 9.64
CA ILE A 72 6.49 -8.86 9.55
C ILE A 72 7.83 -9.02 10.28
N ASP A 73 7.82 -9.50 11.52
CA ASP A 73 9.04 -9.71 12.31
C ASP A 73 10.01 -10.66 11.61
N LEU A 74 9.51 -11.80 11.12
CA LEU A 74 10.32 -12.78 10.40
C LEU A 74 10.91 -12.18 9.12
N LEU A 75 10.13 -11.39 8.39
CA LEU A 75 10.60 -10.70 7.18
C LEU A 75 11.73 -9.72 7.51
N GLU A 76 11.55 -8.88 8.52
CA GLU A 76 12.54 -7.88 8.90
C GLU A 76 13.82 -8.47 9.51
N ILE A 77 13.74 -9.67 10.10
CA ILE A 77 14.92 -10.43 10.56
C ILE A 77 15.71 -10.98 9.37
N ASN A 78 15.02 -11.55 8.37
CA ASN A 78 15.69 -12.14 7.20
C ASN A 78 16.16 -11.11 6.18
N TYR A 79 15.49 -9.95 6.10
CA TYR A 79 15.78 -8.86 5.17
C TYR A 79 15.83 -7.52 5.93
N PRO A 80 16.89 -7.24 6.70
CA PRO A 80 16.96 -6.08 7.60
C PRO A 80 16.79 -4.72 6.91
N ASP A 81 17.20 -4.62 5.64
CA ASP A 81 17.08 -3.39 4.84
C ASP A 81 15.64 -3.09 4.41
N PHE A 82 14.76 -4.10 4.45
CA PHE A 82 13.36 -4.00 4.08
C PHE A 82 12.49 -3.85 5.31
N LYS A 83 11.99 -2.64 5.54
CA LYS A 83 11.14 -2.32 6.69
C LYS A 83 9.69 -2.21 6.28
N CYS A 84 8.84 -3.02 6.90
CA CYS A 84 7.42 -3.02 6.62
C CYS A 84 6.84 -1.69 7.10
N VAL A 85 6.02 -1.05 6.26
CA VAL A 85 5.37 0.22 6.62
C VAL A 85 3.86 0.15 6.57
N SER A 86 3.30 -0.80 5.83
CA SER A 86 1.86 -1.00 5.76
C SER A 86 1.50 -2.42 5.32
N PHE A 87 0.48 -2.97 5.96
CA PHE A 87 -0.19 -4.20 5.55
C PHE A 87 -1.68 -3.91 5.35
N ILE A 88 -2.17 -4.12 4.13
CA ILE A 88 -3.55 -3.87 3.71
C ILE A 88 -4.15 -5.16 3.16
N TYR A 89 -5.41 -5.43 3.45
CA TYR A 89 -6.19 -6.51 2.86
C TYR A 89 -7.56 -5.97 2.42
N ASN A 90 -7.96 -6.19 1.17
CA ASN A 90 -9.22 -5.68 0.61
C ASN A 90 -9.46 -4.20 0.93
N ASP A 91 -8.46 -3.36 0.64
CA ASP A 91 -8.48 -1.91 0.89
C ASP A 91 -8.64 -1.50 2.37
N GLN A 92 -8.54 -2.45 3.30
CA GLN A 92 -8.60 -2.20 4.73
C GLN A 92 -7.22 -2.43 5.37
N LEU A 93 -6.80 -1.48 6.19
CA LEU A 93 -5.53 -1.51 6.88
C LEU A 93 -5.56 -2.52 8.04
N ILE A 94 -4.54 -3.36 8.10
CA ILE A 94 -4.32 -4.30 9.20
C ILE A 94 -3.21 -3.79 10.12
N TRP A 95 -2.10 -3.35 9.53
CA TRP A 95 -0.92 -2.92 10.28
C TRP A 95 -0.25 -1.70 9.62
N ASN A 96 0.35 -0.84 10.44
CA ASN A 96 1.04 0.37 10.03
C ASN A 96 2.31 0.58 10.86
N GLY A 97 3.40 0.94 10.20
CA GLY A 97 4.68 1.31 10.82
C GLY A 97 5.08 2.78 10.60
N LEU A 98 4.15 3.64 10.16
CA LEU A 98 4.40 5.06 9.90
C LEU A 98 3.77 5.97 10.96
N CYS A 99 4.29 7.19 11.09
CA CYS A 99 3.62 8.23 11.85
C CYS A 99 2.25 8.60 11.24
N LYS A 100 1.31 9.07 12.07
CA LYS A 100 -0.11 9.29 11.72
C LYS A 100 -0.36 10.07 10.41
N ASP A 101 0.39 11.14 10.16
CA ASP A 101 0.19 11.97 8.96
C ASP A 101 0.65 11.27 7.66
N ASP A 102 1.77 10.55 7.73
CA ASP A 102 2.33 9.83 6.58
C ASP A 102 1.57 8.53 6.33
N MET A 103 1.12 7.87 7.39
CA MET A 103 0.21 6.72 7.35
C MET A 103 -1.03 7.00 6.51
N LEU A 104 -1.76 8.10 6.82
CA LEU A 104 -2.98 8.44 6.08
C LEU A 104 -2.69 8.72 4.61
N THR A 105 -1.60 9.44 4.34
CA THR A 105 -1.23 9.84 2.97
C THR A 105 -0.83 8.61 2.14
N LEU A 106 -0.06 7.68 2.70
CA LEU A 106 0.32 6.43 2.03
C LEU A 106 -0.91 5.55 1.81
N TYR A 107 -1.79 5.40 2.81
CA TYR A 107 -3.02 4.65 2.67
C TYR A 107 -3.91 5.19 1.55
N GLN A 108 -4.08 6.52 1.47
CA GLN A 108 -4.81 7.18 0.38
C GLN A 108 -4.17 6.90 -0.98
N TYR A 109 -2.85 6.98 -1.08
CA TYR A 109 -2.15 6.63 -2.32
C TYR A 109 -2.45 5.20 -2.76
N LEU A 110 -2.34 4.23 -1.84
CA LEU A 110 -2.53 2.82 -2.13
C LEU A 110 -3.98 2.54 -2.55
N VAL A 111 -4.95 2.90 -1.71
CA VAL A 111 -6.37 2.53 -1.91
C VAL A 111 -7.04 3.34 -3.01
N GLN A 112 -6.70 4.62 -3.18
CA GLN A 112 -7.40 5.47 -4.15
C GLN A 112 -6.75 5.47 -5.54
N ASN A 113 -5.45 5.17 -5.64
CA ASN A 113 -4.73 5.30 -6.90
C ASN A 113 -4.11 3.99 -7.39
N LEU A 114 -3.37 3.28 -6.53
CA LEU A 114 -2.59 2.13 -6.97
C LEU A 114 -3.43 0.86 -7.08
N LEU A 115 -4.13 0.48 -6.01
CA LEU A 115 -4.88 -0.78 -5.93
C LEU A 115 -6.05 -0.87 -6.94
N PRO A 116 -6.83 0.20 -7.20
CA PRO A 116 -7.88 0.17 -8.20
C PRO A 116 -7.33 -0.14 -9.61
N LYS A 117 -6.22 0.49 -10.00
CA LYS A 117 -5.56 0.24 -11.29
C LYS A 117 -5.08 -1.21 -11.41
N GLU A 118 -4.58 -1.79 -10.32
CA GLU A 118 -4.17 -3.18 -10.30
C GLU A 118 -5.36 -4.15 -10.38
N VAL A 119 -6.51 -3.83 -9.75
CA VAL A 119 -7.74 -4.63 -9.88
C VAL A 119 -8.31 -4.56 -11.30
N GLU A 120 -8.31 -3.37 -11.93
CA GLU A 120 -8.75 -3.20 -13.31
C GLU A 120 -7.91 -4.04 -14.29
N LYS A 121 -6.57 -4.05 -14.11
CA LYS A 121 -5.67 -4.91 -14.89
C LYS A 121 -5.97 -6.40 -14.71
N GLU A 122 -6.38 -6.82 -13.50
CA GLU A 122 -6.73 -8.21 -13.21
C GLU A 122 -8.05 -8.62 -13.89
N ILE A 123 -9.06 -7.74 -13.89
CA ILE A 123 -10.38 -8.00 -14.51
C ILE A 123 -10.26 -8.07 -16.05
N GLN A 124 -9.37 -7.28 -16.65
CA GLN A 124 -9.17 -7.25 -18.11
C GLN A 124 -8.44 -8.48 -18.69
N GLY A 125 -8.16 -9.51 -17.88
CA GLY A 125 -7.83 -10.84 -18.40
C GLY A 125 -6.38 -11.03 -18.86
N GLY A 126 -5.42 -10.30 -18.28
CA GLY A 126 -4.02 -10.74 -18.35
C GLY A 126 -3.87 -12.18 -17.86
N ALA A 127 -2.81 -12.89 -18.26
CA ALA A 127 -2.53 -14.29 -17.89
C ALA A 127 -2.23 -14.50 -16.38
N VAL A 128 -3.16 -14.14 -15.48
CA VAL A 128 -2.85 -13.88 -14.06
C VAL A 128 -3.52 -14.86 -13.08
N THR A 129 -4.16 -15.95 -13.48
CA THR A 129 -4.76 -16.86 -12.46
C THR A 129 -3.72 -17.65 -11.67
N ALA A 130 -2.58 -18.00 -12.29
CA ALA A 130 -1.48 -18.70 -11.62
C ALA A 130 -0.49 -17.74 -10.93
N ALA A 131 -0.20 -16.58 -11.54
CA ALA A 131 0.69 -15.57 -10.97
C ALA A 131 0.05 -14.85 -9.77
N GLN A 132 -1.28 -14.67 -9.73
CA GLN A 132 -2.00 -14.12 -8.57
C GLN A 132 -1.82 -14.95 -7.29
N ARG A 133 -1.58 -16.27 -7.41
CA ARG A 133 -1.36 -17.14 -6.25
C ARG A 133 0.06 -17.08 -5.70
N HIS A 134 1.04 -16.79 -6.56
CA HIS A 134 2.44 -16.73 -6.16
C HIS A 134 2.84 -15.37 -5.61
N GLY A 135 2.06 -14.32 -5.90
CA GLY A 135 2.35 -12.95 -5.51
C GLY A 135 3.26 -12.24 -6.52
N ARG A 136 3.29 -10.91 -6.46
CA ARG A 136 4.13 -10.09 -7.35
C ARG A 136 4.45 -8.72 -6.76
N PHE A 137 5.56 -8.13 -7.19
CA PHE A 137 5.80 -6.70 -7.03
C PHE A 137 4.90 -5.90 -7.97
N ILE A 138 4.23 -4.88 -7.46
CA ILE A 138 3.35 -3.95 -8.21
C ILE A 138 3.91 -2.53 -8.27
N SER A 139 5.10 -2.31 -7.68
CA SER A 139 5.87 -1.08 -7.74
C SER A 139 7.32 -1.46 -8.06
N PRO A 140 7.87 -1.06 -9.23
CA PRO A 140 7.27 -0.23 -10.28
C PRO A 140 6.13 -0.94 -11.05
N GLN A 141 5.38 -0.22 -11.89
CA GLN A 141 4.10 -0.69 -12.49
C GLN A 141 4.20 -2.01 -13.29
N ASP A 142 5.39 -2.32 -13.84
CA ASP A 142 5.66 -3.54 -14.62
C ASP A 142 6.26 -4.68 -13.77
N GLY A 143 6.41 -4.45 -12.46
CA GLY A 143 7.10 -5.32 -11.52
C GLY A 143 8.63 -5.15 -11.56
N ILE A 144 9.33 -6.01 -10.84
CA ILE A 144 10.79 -6.00 -10.72
C ILE A 144 11.33 -7.29 -11.32
N ARG A 145 12.05 -7.22 -12.45
CA ARG A 145 12.59 -8.41 -13.14
C ARG A 145 14.08 -8.32 -13.40
N CYS A 146 14.58 -7.11 -13.64
CA CYS A 146 15.98 -6.82 -13.88
C CYS A 146 16.46 -5.62 -13.07
N GLU A 147 17.76 -5.34 -13.14
CA GLU A 147 18.43 -4.31 -12.35
C GLU A 147 17.99 -2.89 -12.77
N GLU A 148 17.62 -2.72 -14.05
CA GLU A 148 17.07 -1.47 -14.58
C GLU A 148 15.71 -1.12 -13.97
N ASP A 149 14.94 -2.10 -13.51
CA ASP A 149 13.65 -1.85 -12.85
C ASP A 149 13.84 -1.28 -11.44
N LEU A 150 14.97 -1.60 -10.78
CA LEU A 150 15.29 -1.05 -9.45
C LEU A 150 15.48 0.46 -9.51
N GLN A 151 15.98 0.98 -10.63
CA GLN A 151 16.14 2.42 -10.85
C GLN A 151 14.81 3.16 -11.01
N LYS A 152 13.71 2.42 -11.27
CA LYS A 152 12.35 2.97 -11.43
C LYS A 152 11.56 2.93 -10.12
N LEU A 153 12.14 2.43 -9.03
CA LEU A 153 11.47 2.37 -7.74
C LEU A 153 11.09 3.79 -7.28
N PRO A 154 9.82 4.04 -6.92
CA PRO A 154 9.41 5.33 -6.39
C PRO A 154 10.22 5.68 -5.14
N LYS A 155 10.77 6.89 -5.12
CA LYS A 155 11.37 7.47 -3.92
C LYS A 155 10.30 8.23 -3.16
N VAL A 156 10.25 8.04 -1.85
CA VAL A 156 9.28 8.68 -0.96
C VAL A 156 9.95 9.24 0.29
N PHE A 157 9.45 10.36 0.77
CA PHE A 157 9.83 11.00 2.03
C PHE A 157 8.81 10.62 3.10
N LEU A 158 9.24 9.77 4.04
CA LEU A 158 8.39 9.22 5.09
C LEU A 158 9.08 9.36 6.46
N MET A 159 8.25 9.46 7.49
CA MET A 159 8.65 9.29 8.89
C MET A 159 8.07 7.97 9.40
N ARG A 160 8.94 6.98 9.62
CA ARG A 160 8.56 5.75 10.32
C ARG A 160 8.38 6.04 11.80
N GLU A 161 7.70 5.15 12.52
CA GLU A 161 7.43 5.33 13.95
C GLU A 161 8.72 5.51 14.79
N ASP A 162 9.79 4.83 14.42
CA ASP A 162 11.09 4.89 15.10
C ASP A 162 12.04 5.98 14.56
N ASP A 163 11.65 6.74 13.53
CA ASP A 163 12.51 7.78 12.96
C ASP A 163 12.39 9.10 13.74
N GLU A 164 13.51 9.76 13.99
CA GLU A 164 13.54 11.11 14.59
C GLU A 164 13.10 12.20 13.59
N GLU A 165 13.34 11.96 12.30
CA GLU A 165 13.04 12.90 11.22
C GLU A 165 12.61 12.18 9.93
N LYS A 166 12.01 12.94 9.00
CA LYS A 166 11.65 12.42 7.68
C LYS A 166 12.90 12.06 6.89
N LYS A 167 12.92 10.84 6.36
CA LYS A 167 14.00 10.32 5.52
C LYS A 167 13.46 9.91 4.17
N GLN A 168 14.35 9.80 3.20
CA GLN A 168 14.02 9.32 1.86
C GLN A 168 14.21 7.81 1.78
N TYR A 169 13.22 7.12 1.22
CA TYR A 169 13.20 5.66 1.06
C TYR A 169 12.76 5.29 -0.36
N TYR A 170 13.21 4.13 -0.85
CA TYR A 170 12.55 3.43 -1.94
C TYR A 170 11.27 2.76 -1.42
N LEU A 171 10.17 2.92 -2.15
CA LEU A 171 8.88 2.30 -1.84
C LEU A 171 8.68 1.03 -2.69
N VAL A 172 8.73 -0.12 -2.04
CA VAL A 172 8.50 -1.42 -2.66
C VAL A 172 7.13 -1.93 -2.24
N ILE A 173 6.33 -2.40 -3.18
CA ILE A 173 4.95 -2.83 -2.91
C ILE A 173 4.74 -4.22 -3.50
N TYR A 174 4.32 -5.14 -2.66
CA TYR A 174 4.08 -6.54 -3.01
C TYR A 174 2.61 -6.88 -2.79
N ARG A 175 2.01 -7.63 -3.72
CA ARG A 175 0.59 -8.00 -3.65
C ARG A 175 0.36 -9.48 -3.99
N THR A 176 -0.48 -10.14 -3.21
CA THR A 176 -1.02 -11.48 -3.47
C THR A 176 -2.41 -11.63 -2.86
N LEU A 177 -3.35 -12.30 -3.52
CA LEU A 177 -4.70 -12.60 -2.99
C LEU A 177 -5.37 -11.43 -2.23
N SER A 178 -5.35 -10.22 -2.81
CA SER A 178 -5.84 -8.97 -2.20
C SER A 178 -5.12 -8.47 -0.94
N ALA A 179 -4.13 -9.20 -0.42
CA ALA A 179 -3.18 -8.70 0.55
C ALA A 179 -2.09 -7.89 -0.15
N THR A 180 -1.82 -6.69 0.36
CA THR A 180 -0.77 -5.79 -0.11
C THR A 180 0.13 -5.44 1.06
N VAL A 181 1.44 -5.63 0.88
CA VAL A 181 2.46 -5.26 1.85
C VAL A 181 3.38 -4.22 1.22
N CYS A 182 3.62 -3.15 1.97
CA CYS A 182 4.51 -2.07 1.57
C CYS A 182 5.78 -2.08 2.41
N PHE A 183 6.90 -1.93 1.74
CA PHE A 183 8.22 -1.89 2.34
C PHE A 183 8.92 -0.58 2.00
N THR A 184 9.75 -0.12 2.93
CA THR A 184 10.71 0.95 2.72
C THR A 184 12.12 0.39 2.78
N VAL A 185 12.97 0.86 1.86
CA VAL A 185 14.42 0.60 1.87
C VAL A 185 15.13 1.94 1.82
N TYR A 186 16.13 2.14 2.68
CA TYR A 186 16.83 3.43 2.73
C TYR A 186 17.56 3.70 1.40
N VAL A 187 17.52 4.95 0.90
CA VAL A 187 18.01 5.27 -0.45
C VAL A 187 19.50 5.03 -0.67
N ASP A 188 20.29 5.06 0.41
CA ASP A 188 21.74 4.79 0.36
C ASP A 188 22.08 3.30 0.38
N THR A 189 21.07 2.43 0.50
CA THR A 189 21.25 0.98 0.44
C THR A 189 21.47 0.54 -1.00
N THR A 190 22.49 -0.28 -1.24
CA THR A 190 22.73 -0.89 -2.55
C THR A 190 21.67 -1.95 -2.82
N LEU A 191 20.80 -1.70 -3.81
CA LEU A 191 19.77 -2.64 -4.22
C LEU A 191 20.34 -3.65 -5.21
N ASP A 192 20.09 -4.94 -4.96
CA ASP A 192 20.47 -6.02 -5.86
C ASP A 192 19.25 -6.85 -6.25
N ILE A 193 19.15 -7.18 -7.54
CA ILE A 193 18.05 -7.96 -8.09
C ILE A 193 17.98 -9.37 -7.48
N SER A 194 19.11 -9.94 -7.05
CA SER A 194 19.11 -11.25 -6.40
C SER A 194 18.38 -11.22 -5.05
N THR A 195 18.52 -10.14 -4.29
CA THR A 195 17.78 -9.91 -3.04
C THR A 195 16.29 -9.85 -3.28
N PHE A 196 15.84 -9.14 -4.32
CA PHE A 196 14.41 -9.05 -4.66
C PHE A 196 13.82 -10.40 -5.11
N LYS A 197 14.59 -11.23 -5.83
CA LYS A 197 14.18 -12.60 -6.19
C LYS A 197 14.07 -13.52 -4.97
N SER A 198 15.03 -13.41 -4.04
CA SER A 198 14.98 -14.14 -2.78
C SER A 198 13.77 -13.69 -1.94
N LEU A 199 13.55 -12.38 -1.85
CA LEU A 199 12.43 -11.79 -1.13
C LEU A 199 11.08 -12.23 -1.71
N ASP A 200 10.92 -12.26 -3.04
CA ASP A 200 9.71 -12.77 -3.70
C ASP A 200 9.42 -14.23 -3.33
N ALA A 201 10.44 -15.09 -3.41
CA ALA A 201 10.34 -16.50 -3.05
C ALA A 201 9.98 -16.71 -1.56
N PHE A 202 10.38 -15.77 -0.70
CA PHE A 202 10.04 -15.78 0.73
C PHE A 202 8.62 -15.24 1.00
N ILE A 203 8.29 -14.05 0.49
CA ILE A 203 7.00 -13.37 0.76
C ILE A 203 5.84 -14.15 0.17
N GLY A 204 5.94 -14.60 -1.08
CA GLY A 204 4.83 -15.17 -1.84
C GLY A 204 4.05 -16.25 -1.07
N PRO A 205 4.71 -17.36 -0.65
CA PRO A 205 4.04 -18.44 0.09
C PRO A 205 3.46 -18.01 1.44
N HIS A 206 4.21 -17.20 2.22
CA HIS A 206 3.80 -16.76 3.55
C HIS A 206 2.59 -15.82 3.47
N LEU A 207 2.66 -14.82 2.58
CA LEU A 207 1.60 -13.84 2.42
C LEU A 207 0.35 -14.47 1.82
N SER A 208 0.46 -15.40 0.87
CA SER A 208 -0.69 -16.14 0.35
C SER A 208 -1.38 -16.98 1.43
N THR A 209 -0.63 -17.58 2.34
CA THR A 209 -1.19 -18.34 3.48
C THR A 209 -1.94 -17.45 4.45
N ILE A 210 -1.38 -16.27 4.77
CA ILE A 210 -2.01 -15.27 5.64
C ILE A 210 -3.26 -14.71 4.99
N ALA A 211 -3.19 -14.30 3.73
CA ALA A 211 -4.33 -13.78 2.96
C ALA A 211 -5.48 -14.80 2.91
N SER A 212 -5.18 -16.08 2.67
CA SER A 212 -6.19 -17.14 2.67
C SER A 212 -6.86 -17.30 4.04
N SER A 213 -6.07 -17.26 5.13
CA SER A 213 -6.59 -17.34 6.50
C SER A 213 -7.50 -16.17 6.84
N ILE A 214 -7.11 -14.94 6.43
CA ILE A 214 -7.92 -13.73 6.62
C ILE A 214 -9.22 -13.83 5.81
N SER A 215 -9.13 -14.29 4.55
CA SER A 215 -10.30 -14.47 3.69
C SER A 215 -11.34 -15.40 4.33
N GLU A 216 -10.91 -16.54 4.85
CA GLU A 216 -11.79 -17.51 5.51
C GLU A 216 -12.53 -16.89 6.69
N GLN A 217 -11.82 -16.11 7.52
CA GLN A 217 -12.41 -15.40 8.66
C GLN A 217 -13.43 -14.36 8.22
N CYS A 218 -13.10 -13.55 7.20
CA CYS A 218 -14.05 -12.59 6.65
C CYS A 218 -15.32 -13.27 6.15
N THR A 219 -15.19 -14.42 5.47
CA THR A 219 -16.35 -15.21 5.00
C THR A 219 -17.19 -15.74 6.17
N ILE A 220 -16.57 -16.31 7.21
CA ILE A 220 -17.28 -16.80 8.39
C ILE A 220 -18.03 -15.67 9.09
N HIS A 221 -17.37 -14.52 9.30
CA HIS A 221 -17.98 -13.36 9.94
C HIS A 221 -19.16 -12.80 9.13
N ALA A 222 -19.04 -12.76 7.80
CA ALA A 222 -20.13 -12.33 6.92
C ALA A 222 -21.34 -13.28 7.00
N LEU A 223 -21.10 -14.60 7.01
CA LEU A 223 -22.15 -15.61 7.15
C LEU A 223 -22.86 -15.54 8.50
N GLN A 224 -22.11 -15.37 9.59
CA GLN A 224 -22.68 -15.22 10.94
C GLN A 224 -23.54 -13.96 11.05
N THR A 225 -23.05 -12.83 10.51
CA THR A 225 -23.81 -11.57 10.51
C THR A 225 -25.12 -11.72 9.73
N ALA A 226 -25.10 -12.34 8.55
CA ALA A 226 -26.29 -12.56 7.73
C ALA A 226 -27.33 -13.47 8.41
N GLN A 227 -26.89 -14.47 9.19
CA GLN A 227 -27.80 -15.35 9.95
C GLN A 227 -28.51 -14.60 11.08
N ILE A 228 -27.82 -13.67 11.76
CA ILE A 228 -28.40 -12.85 12.83
C ILE A 228 -29.46 -11.89 12.25
N THR A 229 -29.15 -11.21 11.13
CA THR A 229 -30.10 -10.27 10.49
C THR A 229 -31.38 -10.94 9.97
N ASN A 230 -31.27 -12.20 9.53
CA ASN A 230 -32.42 -13.00 9.11
C ASN A 230 -33.25 -13.54 10.29
N ALA A 231 -32.65 -13.73 11.46
CA ALA A 231 -33.38 -14.12 12.67
C ALA A 231 -34.24 -12.95 13.20
N ASP A 232 -33.76 -11.72 13.09
CA ASP A 232 -34.50 -10.52 13.51
C ASP A 232 -35.70 -10.20 12.60
N HIS A 233 -35.65 -10.59 11.31
CA HIS A 233 -36.78 -10.41 10.38
C HIS A 233 -37.91 -11.43 10.57
N ASN A 234 -37.68 -12.55 11.26
CA ASN A 234 -38.71 -13.56 11.54
C ASN A 234 -39.46 -13.31 12.87
N HIS A 235 -39.18 -12.19 13.55
CA HIS A 235 -39.82 -11.79 14.80
C HIS A 235 -40.69 -10.51 14.68
N LEU A 236 -41.00 -10.07 13.46
CA LEU A 236 -42.04 -9.07 13.15
C LEU A 236 -43.17 -9.71 12.33
#